data_AF-A0A376MLZ9-F1
#
_entry.id   AF-A0A376MLZ9-F1
#
_cell.length_a   1.000
_cell.length_b   1.000
_cell.length_c   1.000
_cell.angle_alpha   90.00
_cell.angle_beta   90.00
_cell.angle_gamma   90.00
#
_symmetry.space_group_name_H-M   'P 1'
#
loop_
_entity.id
_entity.type
_entity.pdbx_description
1 polymer ?
#
loop_
_entity_poly.entity_id
_entity_poly.type
_entity_poly.pdbx_seq_one_letter_code
_entity_poly.pdbx_strand_id
1 'polypeptide(L)'
;MGQEPIYLGKLMAIKLIAIDMDGTLLLPDHTISPAVKNAIAAARARGVNVVLTTGRPYAGVHNYLKELHMEQPGDYCITYNGALVQKAADGSTVAQTALSYDDYRFLEKLSREVGSHSTRWTAPRCTPPIVISATTRCMNLSLPPFRWCSAKRRKWTPIPSS
;
A
#
# COMPACT_ATOMS: atom_id res chain seq x y z
N MET A 1 -39.70 29.83 25.72
CA MET A 1 -39.41 28.64 24.89
C MET A 1 -38.55 29.14 23.74
N GLY A 2 -37.24 29.30 23.87
CA GLY A 2 -36.28 28.28 24.29
C GLY A 2 -35.96 27.35 23.12
N GLN A 3 -35.54 27.88 21.97
CA GLN A 3 -35.00 27.08 20.87
C GLN A 3 -33.52 26.82 21.16
N GLU A 4 -33.21 25.61 21.60
CA GLU A 4 -31.85 25.10 21.75
C GLU A 4 -31.13 25.11 20.39
N PRO A 5 -29.92 25.68 20.26
CA PRO A 5 -29.15 25.59 19.04
C PRO A 5 -28.70 24.14 18.87
N ILE A 6 -29.20 23.52 17.80
CA ILE A 6 -28.78 22.21 17.30
C ILE A 6 -27.24 22.18 17.30
N TYR A 7 -26.68 21.28 18.12
CA TYR A 7 -25.28 20.90 18.13
C TYR A 7 -24.90 20.33 16.75
N LEU A 8 -24.66 21.21 15.77
CA LEU A 8 -23.89 20.88 14.59
C LEU A 8 -22.44 20.84 15.05
N GLY A 9 -22.09 19.77 15.79
CA GLY A 9 -20.75 19.51 16.27
C GLY A 9 -19.80 19.63 15.08
N LYS A 10 -19.00 20.70 15.10
CA LYS A 10 -17.89 21.02 14.21
C LYS A 10 -17.49 19.81 13.36
N LEU A 11 -18.04 19.70 12.15
CA LEU A 11 -17.72 18.60 11.24
C LEU A 11 -16.20 18.55 11.15
N MET A 12 -15.57 17.48 11.66
CA MET A 12 -14.12 17.47 11.79
C MET A 12 -13.50 17.66 10.41
N ALA A 13 -12.75 18.74 10.23
CA ALA A 13 -12.07 19.01 8.98
C ALA A 13 -11.17 17.82 8.62
N ILE A 14 -11.23 17.39 7.36
CA ILE A 14 -10.40 16.30 6.85
C ILE A 14 -8.93 16.67 7.03
N LYS A 15 -8.16 15.81 7.69
CA LYS A 15 -6.72 16.02 7.94
C LYS A 15 -5.84 15.20 7.00
N LEU A 16 -6.37 14.13 6.42
CA LEU A 16 -5.62 13.21 5.57
C LEU A 16 -6.51 12.63 4.47
N ILE A 17 -5.96 12.55 3.25
CA ILE A 17 -6.55 11.87 2.10
C ILE A 17 -5.55 10.81 1.62
N ALA A 18 -5.95 9.55 1.68
CA ALA A 18 -5.20 8.45 1.10
C ALA A 18 -5.76 8.14 -0.29
N ILE A 19 -4.90 8.08 -1.32
CA ILE A 19 -5.32 7.91 -2.71
C ILE A 19 -4.57 6.74 -3.33
N ASP A 20 -5.34 5.78 -3.87
CA ASP A 20 -4.79 4.73 -4.72
C ASP A 20 -4.32 5.25 -6.08
N MET A 21 -3.39 4.55 -6.73
CA MET A 21 -2.82 4.99 -8.00
C MET A 21 -3.54 4.40 -9.21
N ASP A 22 -3.40 3.10 -9.44
CA ASP A 22 -3.84 2.45 -10.68
C ASP A 22 -5.35 2.28 -10.71
N GLY A 23 -6.03 2.93 -11.64
CA GLY A 23 -7.49 2.93 -11.72
C GLY A 23 -8.19 3.93 -10.79
N THR A 24 -7.41 4.75 -10.07
CA THR A 24 -7.93 5.81 -9.19
C THR A 24 -7.31 7.17 -9.52
N LEU A 25 -6.04 7.40 -9.14
CA LEU A 25 -5.32 8.65 -9.45
C LEU A 25 -4.94 8.75 -10.92
N LEU A 26 -4.47 7.63 -11.48
CA LEU A 26 -3.92 7.57 -12.83
C LEU A 26 -5.01 7.28 -13.86
N LEU A 27 -4.91 7.98 -14.98
CA LEU A 27 -5.65 7.64 -16.19
C LEU A 27 -5.13 6.33 -16.82
N PRO A 28 -5.88 5.73 -17.77
CA PRO A 28 -5.45 4.49 -18.44
C PRO A 28 -4.09 4.58 -19.15
N ASP A 29 -3.64 5.79 -19.50
CA ASP A 29 -2.32 6.06 -20.09
C ASP A 29 -1.21 6.31 -19.05
N HIS A 30 -1.51 6.06 -17.77
CA HIS A 30 -0.64 6.27 -16.61
C HIS A 30 -0.25 7.73 -16.33
N THR A 31 -1.03 8.70 -16.85
CA THR A 31 -0.85 10.12 -16.55
C THR A 31 -1.79 10.62 -15.45
N ILE A 32 -1.48 11.78 -14.86
CA ILE A 32 -2.37 12.47 -13.91
C ILE A 32 -3.03 13.64 -14.62
N SER A 33 -4.36 13.68 -14.61
CA SER A 33 -5.12 14.77 -15.23
C SER A 33 -4.86 16.14 -14.54
N PRO A 34 -4.94 17.26 -15.28
CA PRO A 34 -4.79 18.59 -14.69
C PRO A 34 -5.78 18.87 -13.56
N ALA A 35 -7.02 18.39 -13.69
CA ALA A 35 -8.05 18.55 -12.67
C ALA A 35 -7.67 17.88 -11.35
N VAL A 36 -7.11 16.66 -11.41
CA VAL A 36 -6.65 15.92 -10.23
C VAL A 36 -5.46 16.62 -9.58
N LYS A 37 -4.49 17.11 -10.36
CA LYS A 37 -3.35 17.89 -9.85
C LYS A 37 -3.85 19.13 -9.08
N ASN A 38 -4.79 19.87 -9.66
CA ASN A 38 -5.35 21.07 -9.03
C ASN A 38 -6.12 20.74 -7.75
N ALA A 39 -6.89 19.65 -7.73
CA ALA A 39 -7.62 19.20 -6.54
C ALA A 39 -6.67 18.81 -5.39
N ILE A 40 -5.59 18.08 -5.71
CA ILE A 40 -4.56 17.71 -4.73
C ILE A 40 -3.86 18.95 -4.19
N ALA A 41 -3.46 19.87 -5.07
CA ALA A 41 -2.83 21.13 -4.65
C ALA A 41 -3.75 21.95 -3.74
N ALA A 42 -5.05 22.04 -4.07
CA ALA A 42 -6.03 22.75 -3.25
C ALA A 42 -6.24 22.10 -1.87
N ALA A 43 -6.24 20.77 -1.79
CA ALA A 43 -6.31 20.06 -0.51
C ALA A 43 -5.08 20.33 0.34
N ARG A 44 -3.88 20.24 -0.26
CA ARG A 44 -2.60 20.50 0.42
C ARG A 44 -2.50 21.95 0.90
N ALA A 45 -2.94 22.92 0.10
CA ALA A 45 -3.00 24.33 0.48
C ALA A 45 -3.90 24.61 1.70
N ARG A 46 -4.87 23.74 1.97
CA ARG A 46 -5.74 23.78 3.16
C ARG A 46 -5.13 23.04 4.37
N GLY A 47 -3.88 22.58 4.28
CA GLY A 47 -3.21 21.83 5.33
C GLY A 47 -3.63 20.36 5.43
N VAL A 48 -4.28 19.82 4.39
CA VAL A 48 -4.64 18.40 4.34
C VAL A 48 -3.46 17.59 3.82
N ASN A 49 -3.08 16.55 4.56
CA ASN A 49 -2.03 15.63 4.12
C ASN A 49 -2.58 14.70 3.04
N VAL A 50 -1.95 14.70 1.87
CA VAL A 50 -2.32 13.78 0.80
C VAL A 50 -1.24 12.70 0.70
N VAL A 51 -1.63 11.44 0.81
CA VAL A 51 -0.73 10.29 0.85
C VAL A 51 -1.08 9.35 -0.30
N LEU A 52 -0.10 9.09 -1.18
CA LEU A 52 -0.26 8.06 -2.22
C LEU A 52 -0.14 6.68 -1.58
N THR A 53 -1.08 5.79 -1.87
CA THR A 53 -1.16 4.45 -1.29
C THR A 53 -1.27 3.41 -2.39
N THR A 54 -0.26 2.57 -2.61
CA THR A 54 -0.20 1.73 -3.81
C THR A 54 0.51 0.39 -3.58
N GLY A 55 0.19 -0.59 -4.43
CA GLY A 55 0.94 -1.82 -4.60
C GLY A 55 2.30 -1.65 -5.29
N ARG A 56 2.54 -0.50 -5.94
CA ARG A 56 3.79 -0.23 -6.64
C ARG A 56 4.98 -0.14 -5.67
N PRO A 57 6.19 -0.54 -6.09
CA PRO A 57 7.42 -0.22 -5.37
C PRO A 57 7.69 1.28 -5.42
N TYR A 58 8.49 1.81 -4.48
CA TYR A 58 8.84 3.25 -4.44
C TYR A 58 9.37 3.80 -5.78
N ALA A 59 10.17 3.00 -6.50
CA ALA A 59 10.69 3.36 -7.82
C ALA A 59 9.58 3.70 -8.84
N GLY A 60 8.40 3.07 -8.72
CA GLY A 60 7.23 3.32 -9.57
C GLY A 60 6.32 4.45 -9.07
N VAL A 61 6.68 5.13 -7.98
CA VAL A 61 5.88 6.18 -7.32
C VAL A 61 6.63 7.51 -7.27
N HIS A 62 7.96 7.48 -7.14
CA HIS A 62 8.81 8.67 -6.96
C HIS A 62 8.54 9.79 -7.99
N ASN A 63 8.42 9.45 -9.28
CA ASN A 63 8.19 10.47 -10.32
C ASN A 63 6.85 11.18 -10.15
N TYR A 64 5.81 10.47 -9.69
CA TYR A 64 4.50 11.05 -9.44
C TYR A 64 4.48 11.92 -8.19
N LEU A 65 5.23 11.54 -7.15
CA LEU A 65 5.41 12.38 -5.96
C LEU A 65 6.04 13.73 -6.33
N LYS A 66 7.06 13.70 -7.18
CA LYS A 66 7.71 14.90 -7.72
C LYS A 66 6.77 15.74 -8.58
N GLU A 67 6.01 15.10 -9.48
CA GLU A 67 5.01 15.76 -10.32
C GLU A 67 3.89 16.44 -9.51
N LEU A 68 3.53 15.88 -8.34
CA LEU A 68 2.52 16.43 -7.43
C LEU A 68 3.11 17.35 -6.34
N HIS A 69 4.41 17.65 -6.39
CA HIS A 69 5.13 18.46 -5.40
C HIS A 69 4.98 17.95 -3.95
N MET A 70 5.02 16.62 -3.79
CA MET A 70 4.95 15.91 -2.50
C MET A 70 6.36 15.54 -1.99
N GLU A 71 7.27 16.50 -1.97
CA GLU A 71 8.67 16.30 -1.54
C GLU A 71 9.00 17.11 -0.27
N GLN A 72 7.99 17.64 0.42
CA GLN A 72 8.18 18.47 1.61
C GLN A 72 8.34 17.62 2.86
N PRO A 73 9.03 18.13 3.90
CA PRO A 73 9.04 17.49 5.21
C PRO A 73 7.61 17.28 5.72
N GLY A 74 7.26 16.03 6.05
CA GLY A 74 5.90 15.66 6.47
C GLY A 74 5.06 14.99 5.37
N ASP A 75 5.57 14.91 4.13
CA ASP A 75 4.95 14.11 3.08
C ASP A 75 5.35 12.64 3.19
N TYR A 76 4.36 11.77 3.03
CA TYR A 76 4.51 10.32 3.12
C TYR A 76 3.90 9.62 1.91
N CYS A 77 4.38 8.42 1.64
CA CYS A 77 3.78 7.49 0.70
C CYS A 77 3.74 6.08 1.30
N ILE A 78 2.75 5.30 0.89
CA ILE A 78 2.58 3.91 1.29
C ILE A 78 2.74 3.06 0.03
N THR A 79 3.72 2.17 0.04
CA THR A 79 4.13 1.35 -1.10
C THR A 79 4.02 -0.13 -0.77
N TYR A 80 4.15 -0.98 -1.79
CA TYR A 80 4.09 -2.44 -1.62
C TYR A 80 2.83 -2.94 -0.89
N ASN A 81 1.67 -2.35 -1.19
CA ASN A 81 0.37 -2.65 -0.57
C ASN A 81 0.35 -2.44 0.95
N GLY A 82 1.15 -1.51 1.46
CA GLY A 82 1.23 -1.23 2.89
C GLY A 82 2.39 -1.91 3.62
N ALA A 83 3.17 -2.75 2.95
CA ALA A 83 4.37 -3.35 3.55
C ALA A 83 5.45 -2.31 3.89
N LEU A 84 5.43 -1.15 3.21
CA LEU A 84 6.32 -0.03 3.50
C LEU A 84 5.53 1.28 3.61
N VAL A 85 5.83 2.04 4.66
CA VAL A 85 5.49 3.45 4.80
C VAL A 85 6.79 4.23 4.72
N GLN A 86 6.86 5.21 3.83
CA GLN A 86 8.10 5.93 3.52
C GLN A 86 7.85 7.43 3.49
N LYS A 87 8.89 8.22 3.81
CA LYS A 87 8.88 9.66 3.53
C LYS A 87 8.94 9.87 2.01
N ALA A 88 8.09 10.74 1.50
CA ALA A 88 7.97 10.96 0.06
C ALA A 88 9.17 11.70 -0.54
N ALA A 89 9.89 12.51 0.26
CA ALA A 89 11.03 13.30 -0.18
C ALA A 89 12.25 12.47 -0.59
N ASP A 90 12.60 11.45 0.19
CA ASP A 90 13.84 10.66 0.01
C ASP A 90 13.62 9.15 -0.08
N GLY A 91 12.39 8.69 0.19
CA GLY A 91 12.05 7.27 0.25
C GLY A 91 12.59 6.57 1.50
N SER A 92 13.00 7.32 2.53
CA SER A 92 13.42 6.74 3.81
C SER A 92 12.24 6.03 4.48
N THR A 93 12.51 4.84 5.03
CA THR A 93 11.49 4.00 5.64
C THR A 93 11.07 4.53 7.00
N VAL A 94 9.77 4.64 7.22
CA VAL A 94 9.14 4.99 8.49
C VAL A 94 8.61 3.74 9.20
N ALA A 95 7.95 2.86 8.44
CA ALA A 95 7.45 1.58 8.94
C ALA A 95 7.60 0.51 7.88
N GLN A 96 7.84 -0.73 8.32
CA GLN A 96 8.11 -1.86 7.45
C GLN A 96 7.57 -3.15 8.07
N THR A 97 6.88 -3.95 7.27
CA THR A 97 6.53 -5.32 7.62
C THR A 97 6.68 -6.17 6.40
N ALA A 98 7.40 -7.27 6.52
CA ALA A 98 7.79 -8.08 5.38
C ALA A 98 7.68 -9.56 5.69
N LEU A 99 7.54 -10.33 4.63
CA LEU A 99 7.59 -11.78 4.76
C LEU A 99 9.00 -12.22 5.10
N SER A 100 9.08 -13.26 5.92
CA SER A 100 10.32 -13.95 6.20
C SER A 100 10.81 -14.68 4.95
N TYR A 101 12.06 -15.16 4.99
CA TYR A 101 12.58 -16.00 3.93
C TYR A 101 11.79 -17.31 3.81
N ASP A 102 11.36 -17.89 4.93
CA ASP A 102 10.60 -19.15 4.94
C ASP A 102 9.21 -18.97 4.33
N ASP A 103 8.53 -17.86 4.65
CA ASP A 103 7.26 -17.49 4.01
C ASP A 103 7.40 -17.36 2.50
N TYR A 104 8.49 -16.75 2.03
CA TYR A 104 8.78 -16.65 0.60
C TYR A 104 8.97 -18.03 -0.03
N ARG A 105 9.78 -18.91 0.58
CA ARG A 105 10.00 -20.27 0.07
C ARG A 105 8.72 -21.07 0.01
N PHE A 106 7.85 -20.91 1.01
CA PHE A 106 6.53 -21.52 1.03
C PHE A 106 5.65 -21.00 -0.12
N LEU A 107 5.55 -19.68 -0.30
CA LEU A 107 4.74 -19.07 -1.35
C LEU A 107 5.24 -19.39 -2.76
N GLU A 108 6.56 -19.44 -2.95
CA GLU A 108 7.20 -19.78 -4.23
C GLU A 108 6.95 -21.24 -4.62
N LYS A 109 7.00 -22.15 -3.64
CA LYS A 109 6.61 -23.55 -3.84
C LYS A 109 5.13 -23.65 -4.20
N LEU A 110 4.26 -22.97 -3.44
CA LEU A 110 2.82 -22.97 -3.66
C LEU A 110 2.46 -22.41 -5.04
N SER A 111 3.12 -21.35 -5.51
CA SER A 111 2.84 -20.77 -6.82
C SER A 111 3.13 -21.74 -7.96
N ARG A 112 4.22 -22.52 -7.86
CA ARG A 112 4.51 -23.61 -8.83
C ARG A 112 3.45 -24.70 -8.78
N GLU A 113 2.99 -25.08 -7.59
CA GLU A 113 1.97 -26.12 -7.40
C GLU A 113 0.62 -25.73 -8.01
N VAL A 114 0.20 -24.48 -7.86
CA VAL A 114 -1.07 -23.97 -8.43
C VAL A 114 -0.94 -23.47 -9.87
N GLY A 115 0.25 -23.54 -10.48
CA GLY A 115 0.50 -23.07 -11.83
C GLY A 115 0.44 -21.54 -12.00
N SER A 116 0.67 -20.78 -10.92
CA SER A 116 0.70 -19.31 -10.95
C SER A 116 2.13 -18.78 -11.02
N HIS A 117 2.34 -17.69 -11.76
CA HIS A 117 3.61 -16.99 -11.76
C HIS A 117 3.81 -16.24 -10.44
N SER A 118 5.05 -16.20 -9.94
CA SER A 118 5.43 -15.44 -8.75
C SER A 118 6.60 -14.50 -9.06
N THR A 119 6.54 -13.27 -8.56
CA THR A 119 7.64 -12.30 -8.66
C THR A 119 7.99 -11.80 -7.28
N ARG A 120 9.29 -11.65 -7.02
CA ARG A 120 9.83 -11.09 -5.78
C ARG A 120 10.36 -9.69 -6.03
N TRP A 121 10.01 -8.76 -5.15
CA TRP A 121 10.62 -7.44 -5.09
C TRP A 121 11.47 -7.32 -3.84
N THR A 122 12.65 -6.71 -3.97
CA THR A 122 13.54 -6.37 -2.85
C THR A 122 13.92 -4.90 -2.98
N ALA A 123 13.73 -4.12 -1.92
CA ALA A 123 14.10 -2.72 -1.93
C ALA A 123 15.65 -2.57 -1.96
N PRO A 124 16.22 -1.77 -2.87
CA PRO A 124 17.67 -1.71 -3.10
C PRO A 124 18.50 -1.06 -1.97
N ARG A 125 17.85 -0.51 -0.93
CA ARG A 125 18.52 0.02 0.27
C ARG A 125 18.34 -0.83 1.53
N CYS A 126 17.79 -2.04 1.40
CA CYS A 126 17.65 -2.98 2.50
C CYS A 126 18.65 -4.14 2.34
N THR A 127 19.83 -4.01 2.94
CA THR A 127 20.67 -5.16 3.31
C THR A 127 20.37 -5.50 4.78
N PRO A 128 19.97 -6.73 5.19
CA PRO A 128 19.66 -7.98 4.47
C PRO A 128 18.11 -8.18 4.27
N PRO A 129 17.57 -9.31 3.77
CA PRO A 129 16.53 -9.34 2.75
C PRO A 129 15.08 -9.30 3.29
N ILE A 130 14.54 -8.14 3.67
CA ILE A 130 13.26 -8.16 4.43
C ILE A 130 12.25 -7.11 3.93
N VAL A 131 12.02 -7.01 2.61
CA VAL A 131 10.69 -6.59 2.11
C VAL A 131 10.32 -7.57 1.02
N ILE A 132 9.32 -8.38 1.28
CA ILE A 132 8.73 -9.27 0.29
C ILE A 132 7.25 -8.95 0.35
N SER A 133 6.75 -8.18 -0.62
CA SER A 133 5.32 -8.15 -0.90
C SER A 133 5.06 -9.18 -1.98
N ALA A 134 4.29 -10.22 -1.64
CA ALA A 134 3.66 -11.04 -2.65
C ALA A 134 2.52 -10.21 -3.25
N THR A 135 2.83 -9.32 -4.18
CA THR A 135 1.79 -8.76 -5.05
C THR A 135 1.45 -9.88 -6.02
N THR A 136 0.51 -10.74 -5.63
CA THR A 136 -0.22 -11.56 -6.58
C THR A 136 -0.91 -10.57 -7.49
N ARG A 137 -0.26 -10.20 -8.60
CA ARG A 137 -0.86 -9.44 -9.69
C ARG A 137 -2.21 -10.10 -9.94
N CYS A 138 -3.31 -9.39 -9.69
CA CYS A 138 -4.68 -9.90 -9.75
C CYS A 138 -4.87 -10.82 -10.96
N MET A 139 -4.62 -12.11 -10.79
CA MET A 139 -4.92 -13.13 -11.76
C MET A 139 -6.30 -13.62 -11.36
N ASN A 140 -7.31 -12.96 -11.91
CA ASN A 140 -8.55 -13.57 -12.34
C ASN A 140 -9.04 -14.74 -11.44
N LEU A 141 -9.29 -14.47 -10.16
CA LEU A 141 -9.87 -15.42 -9.18
C LEU A 141 -11.38 -15.67 -9.43
N SER A 142 -11.84 -15.47 -10.67
CA SER A 142 -13.24 -15.52 -11.07
C SER A 142 -13.70 -16.87 -11.62
N LEU A 143 -12.92 -17.96 -11.49
CA LEU A 143 -13.40 -19.31 -11.84
C LEU A 143 -12.98 -20.34 -10.75
N PRO A 144 -13.85 -21.32 -10.42
CA PRO A 144 -14.32 -21.67 -9.05
C PRO A 144 -13.67 -22.93 -8.42
N PRO A 145 -14.04 -23.38 -7.18
CA PRO A 145 -14.52 -22.65 -6.01
C PRO A 145 -13.56 -22.86 -4.81
N PHE A 146 -12.89 -21.81 -4.31
CA PHE A 146 -12.18 -21.93 -3.03
C PHE A 146 -13.13 -21.62 -1.87
N ARG A 147 -13.43 -22.67 -1.10
CA ARG A 147 -14.14 -22.59 0.17
C ARG A 147 -13.22 -21.91 1.19
N TRP A 148 -13.59 -20.72 1.65
CA TRP A 148 -12.86 -20.00 2.69
C TRP A 148 -12.93 -20.79 4.01
N CYS A 149 -11.85 -21.49 4.36
CA CYS A 149 -11.76 -22.22 5.61
C CYS A 149 -10.97 -21.35 6.61
N SER A 150 -11.68 -20.76 7.58
CA SER A 150 -11.09 -20.06 8.72
C SER A 150 -10.24 -21.06 9.53
N ALA A 151 -8.94 -21.09 9.30
CA ALA A 151 -8.02 -21.90 10.10
C ALA A 151 -7.79 -21.22 11.45
N LYS A 152 -8.56 -21.64 12.48
CA LYS A 152 -8.24 -21.37 13.89
C LYS A 152 -6.84 -21.92 14.19
N ARG A 153 -5.99 -21.08 14.79
CA ARG A 153 -4.61 -21.39 15.21
C ARG A 153 -4.55 -22.73 15.94
N ARG A 154 -3.84 -23.72 15.39
CA ARG A 154 -3.39 -24.91 16.14
C ARG A 154 -1.93 -24.69 16.54
N LYS A 155 -1.66 -24.82 17.84
CA LYS A 155 -0.31 -24.84 18.43
C LYS A 155 0.47 -26.02 17.84
N TRP A 156 1.69 -25.75 17.38
CA TRP A 156 2.64 -26.76 16.90
C TRP A 156 3.33 -27.42 18.09
N THR A 157 3.38 -28.76 18.11
CA THR A 157 4.29 -29.54 18.97
C THR A 157 5.34 -30.21 18.07
N PRO A 158 6.63 -30.27 18.47
CA PRO A 158 7.67 -30.85 17.63
C PRO A 158 7.59 -32.38 17.61
N ILE A 159 7.92 -32.98 16.47
CA ILE A 159 8.10 -34.43 16.29
C ILE A 159 9.57 -34.77 16.58
N PRO A 160 9.89 -35.86 17.29
CA PRO A 160 11.28 -36.21 17.59
C PRO A 160 11.98 -36.81 16.37
N SER A 161 13.27 -36.52 16.26
CA SER A 161 14.17 -37.02 15.22
C SER A 161 14.53 -38.49 15.46
N SER A 162 14.34 -39.32 14.44
CA SER A 162 15.11 -40.55 14.20
C SER A 162 15.79 -40.44 12.85
#